data_AF-A0A7C3T543-F1
#
_entry.id   AF-A0A7C3T543-F1
#
_cell.length_a   1.000
_cell.length_b   1.000
_cell.length_c   1.000
_cell.angle_alpha   90.00
_cell.angle_beta   90.00
_cell.angle_gamma   90.00
#
_symmetry.space_group_name_H-M   'P 1'
#
loop_
_entity.id
_entity.type
_entity.pdbx_description
1 polymer ?
#
loop_
_entity_poly.entity_id
_entity_poly.type
_entity_poly.pdbx_seq_one_letter_code
_entity_poly.pdbx_strand_id
1 'polypeptide(L)'
;MRIKTLVFKEWSELFRIKMVVFSCLFMPLFMGGFAGYMVWQGRGLPPEAQAALFNAALLYFLILPVMIPITLGVYSVVGEKEQGTLEPLLATPLSDLELFLGKSAVAVLPSVFLTWIVFGLFLLAASLMIPGGIPAG
;
A
#
# COMPACT_ATOMS: atom_id res chain seq x y z
N MET A 1 24.57 11.96 9.42
CA MET A 1 23.47 11.91 10.42
C MET A 1 22.19 12.66 9.99
N ARG A 2 22.24 13.65 9.08
CA ARG A 2 21.07 14.44 8.66
C ARG A 2 19.97 13.67 7.90
N ILE A 3 20.35 12.68 7.07
CA ILE A 3 19.40 11.89 6.25
C ILE A 3 18.46 11.05 7.13
N LYS A 4 18.98 10.42 8.20
CA LYS A 4 18.15 9.63 9.12
C LYS A 4 17.09 10.52 9.79
N THR A 5 17.47 11.72 10.24
CA THR A 5 16.55 12.65 10.88
C THR A 5 15.47 13.16 9.92
N LEU A 6 15.82 13.37 8.64
CA LEU A 6 14.86 13.72 7.59
C LEU A 6 13.84 12.60 7.36
N VAL A 7 14.31 11.36 7.18
CA VAL A 7 13.46 10.18 6.97
C VAL A 7 12.52 9.93 8.14
N PHE A 8 13.01 10.02 9.38
CA PHE A 8 12.18 9.84 10.57
C PHE A 8 11.15 10.97 10.74
N LYS A 9 11.49 12.20 10.35
CA LYS A 9 10.55 13.32 10.32
C LYS A 9 9.44 13.07 9.30
N GLU A 10 9.79 12.72 8.06
CA GLU A 10 8.81 12.43 6.99
C GLU A 10 7.91 11.25 7.37
N TRP A 11 8.47 10.18 7.91
CA TRP A 11 7.69 9.05 8.40
C TRP A 11 6.69 9.49 9.48
N SER A 12 7.12 10.31 10.44
CA SER A 12 6.22 10.84 11.47
C SER A 12 5.12 11.74 10.88
N GLU A 13 5.39 12.50 9.83
CA GLU A 13 4.41 13.36 9.16
C GLU A 13 3.38 12.53 8.40
N LEU A 14 3.80 11.49 7.67
CA LEU A 14 2.91 10.56 6.98
C LEU A 14 1.91 9.91 7.94
N PHE A 15 2.37 9.45 9.10
CA PHE A 15 1.50 8.84 10.11
C PHE A 15 0.65 9.85 10.90
N ARG A 16 0.97 11.14 10.82
CA ARG A 16 0.22 12.19 11.51
C ARG A 16 -0.97 12.69 10.68
N ILE A 17 -0.94 12.51 9.36
CA ILE A 17 -2.07 12.87 8.48
C ILE A 17 -3.16 11.80 8.63
N LYS A 18 -4.18 12.10 9.44
CA LYS A 18 -5.30 11.19 9.75
C LYS A 18 -5.98 10.66 8.47
N MET A 19 -6.13 11.48 7.44
CA MET A 19 -6.69 11.08 6.15
C MET A 19 -5.84 10.04 5.42
N VAL A 20 -4.51 10.15 5.49
CA VAL A 20 -3.57 9.23 4.84
C VAL A 20 -3.55 7.90 5.55
N VAL A 21 -3.47 7.89 6.88
CA VAL A 21 -3.54 6.64 7.66
C VAL A 21 -4.89 5.96 7.46
N PHE A 22 -5.98 6.74 7.45
CA PHE A 22 -7.31 6.23 7.18
C PHE A 22 -7.40 5.63 5.78
N SER A 23 -6.97 6.32 4.72
CA SER A 23 -7.04 5.78 3.36
C SER A 23 -6.08 4.59 3.15
N CYS A 24 -4.89 4.63 3.74
CA CYS A 24 -3.93 3.53 3.72
C CYS A 24 -4.49 2.28 4.40
N LEU A 25 -5.33 2.39 5.42
CA LEU A 25 -5.94 1.23 6.06
C LEU A 25 -7.25 0.81 5.38
N PHE A 26 -8.10 1.79 5.08
CA PHE A 26 -9.45 1.58 4.58
C PHE A 26 -9.45 0.95 3.19
N MET A 27 -8.67 1.49 2.25
CA MET A 27 -8.70 1.02 0.85
C MET A 27 -8.22 -0.43 0.73
N PRO A 28 -7.07 -0.81 1.33
CA PRO A 28 -6.61 -2.19 1.32
C PRO A 28 -7.53 -3.16 2.06
N LEU A 29 -8.11 -2.75 3.19
CA LEU A 29 -9.10 -3.57 3.89
C LEU A 29 -10.39 -3.74 3.08
N PHE A 30 -10.85 -2.68 2.41
CA PHE A 30 -12.01 -2.73 1.53
C PHE A 30 -11.77 -3.67 0.35
N MET A 31 -10.64 -3.54 -0.34
CA MET A 31 -10.26 -4.44 -1.44
C MET A 31 -10.03 -5.87 -0.95
N GLY A 32 -9.36 -6.06 0.19
CA GLY A 32 -9.16 -7.37 0.80
C GLY A 32 -10.48 -8.03 1.20
N GLY A 33 -11.43 -7.25 1.73
CA GLY A 33 -12.78 -7.70 2.04
C GLY A 33 -13.57 -8.07 0.79
N PHE A 34 -13.47 -7.28 -0.27
CA PHE A 34 -14.09 -7.59 -1.57
C PHE A 34 -13.50 -8.86 -2.19
N ALA A 35 -12.18 -9.01 -2.17
CA ALA A 35 -11.49 -10.23 -2.62
C ALA A 35 -11.93 -11.45 -1.79
N GLY A 36 -12.03 -11.32 -0.47
CA GLY A 36 -12.56 -12.38 0.41
C GLY A 36 -14.02 -12.74 0.11
N TYR A 37 -14.85 -11.75 -0.21
CA TYR A 37 -16.24 -11.97 -0.62
C TYR A 37 -16.34 -12.74 -1.95
N MET A 38 -15.47 -12.47 -2.92
CA MET A 38 -15.42 -13.24 -4.17
C MET A 38 -15.06 -14.71 -3.93
N VAL A 39 -14.07 -14.96 -3.06
CA VAL A 39 -13.71 -16.32 -2.65
C VAL A 39 -14.87 -17.00 -1.91
N TRP A 40 -15.58 -16.26 -1.07
CA TRP A 40 -16.73 -16.77 -0.33
C TRP A 40 -17.88 -17.20 -1.26
N GLN A 41 -18.17 -16.44 -2.32
CA GLN A 41 -19.15 -16.82 -3.33
C GLN A 41 -18.76 -18.09 -4.11
N GLY A 42 -17.46 -18.32 -4.31
CA GLY A 42 -16.94 -19.45 -5.07
C GLY A 42 -17.07 -20.82 -4.39
N ARG A 43 -17.40 -20.88 -3.09
CA ARG A 43 -17.43 -22.13 -2.30
C ARG A 43 -18.47 -23.16 -2.77
N GLY A 44 -19.52 -22.73 -3.47
CA GLY A 44 -20.58 -23.60 -3.98
C GLY A 44 -20.45 -23.95 -5.47
N LEU A 45 -19.38 -23.50 -6.14
CA LEU A 45 -19.17 -23.65 -7.57
C LEU A 45 -18.22 -24.82 -7.88
N PRO A 46 -18.16 -25.28 -9.15
CA PRO A 46 -17.17 -26.28 -9.56
C PRO A 46 -15.73 -25.84 -9.24
N PRO A 47 -14.79 -26.78 -8.98
CA PRO A 47 -13.42 -26.47 -8.61
C PRO A 47 -12.69 -25.53 -9.59
N GLU A 48 -12.97 -25.66 -10.89
CA GLU A 48 -12.41 -24.81 -11.94
C GLU A 48 -12.85 -23.34 -11.80
N ALA A 49 -14.13 -23.11 -11.48
CA ALA A 49 -14.67 -21.77 -11.26
C ALA A 49 -14.16 -21.17 -9.95
N GLN A 50 -13.93 -21.99 -8.92
CA GLN A 50 -13.32 -21.57 -7.66
C GLN A 50 -11.88 -21.07 -7.87
N ALA A 51 -11.08 -21.77 -8.67
CA ALA A 51 -9.72 -21.37 -9.04
C ALA A 51 -9.71 -20.06 -9.85
N ALA A 52 -10.64 -19.90 -10.80
CA ALA A 52 -10.79 -18.67 -11.57
C ALA A 52 -11.15 -17.46 -10.70
N LEU A 53 -12.08 -17.61 -9.76
CA LEU A 53 -12.46 -16.57 -8.79
C LEU A 53 -11.32 -16.23 -7.83
N PHE A 54 -10.56 -17.24 -7.38
CA PHE A 54 -9.39 -17.02 -6.55
C PHE A 54 -8.28 -16.25 -7.31
N ASN A 55 -8.00 -16.62 -8.56
CA ASN A 55 -7.04 -15.90 -9.40
C ASN A 55 -7.50 -14.46 -9.68
N ALA A 56 -8.78 -14.24 -9.94
CA ALA A 56 -9.34 -12.90 -10.06
C ALA A 56 -9.17 -12.09 -8.76
N ALA A 57 -9.37 -12.73 -7.60
CA ALA A 57 -9.14 -12.13 -6.29
C ALA A 57 -7.66 -11.71 -6.09
N LEU A 58 -6.70 -12.53 -6.54
CA LEU A 58 -5.26 -12.23 -6.49
C LEU A 58 -4.88 -11.01 -7.34
N LEU A 59 -5.52 -10.82 -8.50
CA LEU A 59 -5.25 -9.67 -9.37
C LEU A 59 -5.55 -8.32 -8.68
N TYR A 60 -6.53 -8.28 -7.77
CA TYR A 60 -6.82 -7.06 -7.01
C TYR A 60 -5.68 -6.64 -6.06
N PHE A 61 -4.87 -7.59 -5.57
CA PHE A 61 -3.72 -7.29 -4.72
C PHE A 61 -2.56 -6.63 -5.47
N LEU A 62 -2.53 -6.71 -6.82
CA LEU A 62 -1.51 -6.03 -7.64
C LEU A 62 -1.73 -4.52 -7.73
N ILE A 63 -2.95 -4.03 -7.52
CA ILE A 63 -3.30 -2.60 -7.60
C ILE A 63 -2.93 -1.86 -6.31
N LEU A 64 -2.98 -2.52 -5.16
CA LEU A 64 -2.70 -1.94 -3.83
C LEU A 64 -1.31 -1.30 -3.67
N PRO A 65 -0.19 -1.94 -4.07
CA PRO A 65 1.14 -1.37 -3.90
C PRO A 65 1.40 -0.21 -4.87
N VAL A 66 0.53 0.03 -5.84
CA VAL A 66 0.65 1.13 -6.81
C VAL A 66 -0.12 2.36 -6.33
N MET A 67 -1.33 2.17 -5.81
CA MET A 67 -2.22 3.30 -5.44
C MET A 67 -1.73 4.11 -4.24
N ILE A 68 -1.18 3.44 -3.22
CA ILE A 68 -0.74 4.10 -1.99
C ILE A 68 0.48 5.02 -2.22
N PRO A 69 1.60 4.59 -2.85
CA PRO A 69 2.78 5.43 -3.00
C PRO A 69 2.56 6.58 -3.97
N ILE A 70 1.68 6.43 -4.97
CA ILE A 70 1.29 7.54 -5.86
C ILE A 70 0.62 8.64 -5.04
N THR A 71 -0.36 8.27 -4.22
CA THR A 71 -1.11 9.23 -3.40
C THR A 71 -0.21 9.92 -2.39
N LEU A 72 0.66 9.16 -1.72
CA LEU A 72 1.66 9.67 -0.78
C LEU A 72 2.69 10.59 -1.45
N GLY A 73 3.17 10.24 -2.64
CA GLY A 73 4.09 11.05 -3.42
C GLY A 73 3.50 12.40 -3.78
N VAL A 74 2.23 12.43 -4.21
CA VAL A 74 1.50 13.67 -4.52
C VAL A 74 1.36 14.55 -3.27
N TYR A 75 0.92 14.00 -2.14
CA TYR A 75 0.79 14.77 -0.90
C TYR A 75 2.13 15.28 -0.37
N SER A 76 3.20 14.51 -0.55
CA SER A 76 4.55 14.90 -0.13
C SER A 76 5.11 16.07 -0.94
N VAL A 77 4.81 16.14 -2.24
CA VAL A 77 5.20 17.28 -3.10
C VAL A 77 4.32 18.51 -2.83
N VAL A 78 3.01 18.33 -2.71
CA VAL A 78 2.07 19.43 -2.46
C VAL A 78 2.26 20.01 -1.05
N GLY A 79 2.50 19.17 -0.04
CA GLY A 79 2.72 19.61 1.34
C GLY A 79 3.98 20.47 1.53
N GLU A 80 5.06 20.18 0.78
CA GLU A 80 6.26 21.05 0.77
C GLU A 80 5.98 22.44 0.21
N LYS A 81 5.12 22.50 -0.82
CA LYS A 81 4.70 23.76 -1.46
C LYS A 81 3.80 24.58 -0.55
N GLU A 82 2.92 23.96 0.23
CA GLU A 82 2.06 24.66 1.21
C GLU A 82 2.83 25.15 2.45
N GLN A 83 3.89 24.45 2.87
CA GLN A 83 4.70 24.83 4.03
C GLN A 83 5.78 25.90 3.74
N GLY A 84 5.91 26.36 2.48
CA GLY A 84 6.86 27.42 2.10
C GLY A 84 8.34 27.02 2.22
N THR A 85 8.66 25.72 2.15
CA THR A 85 10.03 25.20 2.41
C THR A 85 10.87 24.98 1.14
N LEU A 86 10.40 25.43 -0.02
CA LEU A 86 11.13 25.31 -1.29
C LEU A 86 12.43 26.15 -1.31
N GLU A 87 12.49 27.26 -0.57
CA GLU A 87 13.67 28.14 -0.47
C GLU A 87 14.86 27.51 0.31
N PRO A 88 14.66 26.86 1.47
CA PRO A 88 15.71 26.08 2.14
C PRO A 88 16.22 24.85 1.35
N LEU A 89 15.37 24.24 0.53
CA LEU A 89 15.67 23.00 -0.21
C LEU A 89 16.62 23.23 -1.40
N LEU A 90 16.49 24.37 -2.08
CA LEU A 90 17.43 24.83 -3.11
C LEU A 90 18.76 25.38 -2.54
N ALA A 91 18.79 25.69 -1.24
CA ALA A 91 19.97 26.23 -0.56
C ALA A 91 20.85 25.17 0.11
N THR A 92 20.40 23.92 0.17
CA THR A 92 21.19 22.77 0.68
C THR A 92 21.90 22.03 -0.46
N PRO A 93 23.16 21.61 -0.29
CA PRO A 93 23.89 20.87 -1.32
C PRO A 93 23.45 19.38 -1.30
N LEU A 94 22.25 19.11 -1.79
CA LEU A 94 21.72 17.77 -2.02
C LEU A 94 21.32 17.68 -3.51
N SER A 95 21.67 16.58 -4.18
CA SER A 95 21.29 16.39 -5.58
C SER A 95 19.78 16.20 -5.70
N ASP A 96 19.14 16.80 -6.72
CA ASP A 96 17.71 16.63 -7.03
C ASP A 96 17.28 15.16 -7.07
N LEU A 97 18.19 14.26 -7.51
CA LEU A 97 17.95 12.82 -7.53
C LEU A 97 17.97 12.17 -6.16
N GLU A 98 18.88 12.57 -5.27
CA GLU A 98 18.93 12.03 -3.90
C GLU A 98 17.70 12.43 -3.10
N LEU A 99 17.23 13.66 -3.30
CA LEU A 99 15.99 14.15 -2.71
C LEU A 99 14.76 13.39 -3.23
N PHE A 100 14.65 13.28 -4.56
CA PHE A 100 13.53 12.59 -5.21
C PHE A 100 13.46 11.11 -4.82
N LEU A 101 14.60 10.41 -4.85
CA LEU A 101 14.68 9.00 -4.47
C LEU A 101 14.46 8.80 -2.97
N GLY A 102 14.97 9.70 -2.12
CA GLY A 102 14.74 9.67 -0.68
C GLY A 102 13.25 9.75 -0.35
N LYS A 103 12.57 10.75 -0.93
CA LYS A 103 11.15 11.01 -0.67
C LYS A 103 10.23 9.92 -1.23
N SER A 104 10.53 9.41 -2.43
CA SER A 104 9.76 8.30 -3.03
C SER A 104 9.96 6.99 -2.27
N ALA A 105 11.19 6.66 -1.85
CA ALA A 105 11.45 5.46 -1.06
C ALA A 105 10.74 5.47 0.29
N VAL A 106 10.66 6.63 0.96
CA VAL A 106 9.95 6.80 2.24
C VAL A 106 8.44 6.54 2.08
N ALA A 107 7.85 6.86 0.92
CA ALA A 107 6.44 6.56 0.63
C ALA A 107 6.19 5.10 0.21
N VAL A 108 7.14 4.50 -0.52
CA VAL A 108 7.01 3.14 -1.07
C VAL A 108 7.15 2.07 0.02
N LEU A 109 8.14 2.22 0.92
CA LEU A 109 8.38 1.24 2.00
C LEU A 109 7.14 0.91 2.85
N PRO A 110 6.41 1.89 3.43
CA PRO A 110 5.22 1.60 4.21
C PRO A 110 4.08 1.05 3.35
N SER A 111 3.97 1.44 2.08
CA SER A 111 2.96 0.89 1.17
C SER A 111 3.17 -0.61 0.91
N VAL A 112 4.40 -1.01 0.57
CA VAL A 112 4.73 -2.41 0.29
C VAL A 112 4.52 -3.25 1.55
N PHE A 113 4.98 -2.75 2.70
CA PHE A 113 4.80 -3.43 3.98
C PHE A 113 3.33 -3.66 4.31
N LEU A 114 2.48 -2.64 4.14
CA LEU A 114 1.05 -2.77 4.40
C LEU A 114 0.36 -3.72 3.41
N THR A 115 0.78 -3.70 2.14
CA THR A 115 0.29 -4.64 1.12
C THR A 115 0.57 -6.09 1.52
N TRP A 116 1.77 -6.37 2.04
CA TRP A 116 2.13 -7.71 2.50
C TRP A 116 1.30 -8.16 3.71
N ILE A 117 1.03 -7.25 4.65
CA ILE A 117 0.16 -7.54 5.81
C ILE A 117 -1.25 -7.94 5.33
N VAL A 118 -1.86 -7.12 4.48
CA VAL A 118 -3.24 -7.37 4.01
C VAL A 118 -3.29 -8.63 3.14
N PHE A 119 -2.28 -8.87 2.31
CA PHE A 119 -2.18 -10.09 1.52
C PHE A 119 -2.05 -11.34 2.39
N GLY A 120 -1.19 -11.31 3.43
CA GLY A 120 -1.07 -12.41 4.39
C GLY A 120 -2.39 -12.68 5.13
N LEU A 121 -3.10 -11.62 5.52
CA LEU A 121 -4.41 -11.72 6.18
C LEU A 121 -5.47 -12.31 5.24
N PHE A 122 -5.45 -11.93 3.96
CA PHE A 122 -6.31 -12.52 2.93
C PHE A 122 -6.04 -14.01 2.72
N LEU A 123 -4.77 -14.41 2.58
CA LEU A 123 -4.42 -15.82 2.43
C LEU A 123 -4.86 -16.66 3.64
N LEU A 124 -4.68 -16.12 4.84
CA LEU A 124 -5.14 -16.75 6.08
C LEU A 124 -6.67 -16.90 6.07
N ALA A 125 -7.41 -15.85 5.74
CA ALA A 125 -8.87 -15.91 5.63
C ALA A 125 -9.35 -16.89 4.55
N ALA A 126 -8.73 -16.87 3.36
CA ALA A 126 -9.03 -17.78 2.26
C ALA A 126 -8.77 -19.24 2.62
N SER A 127 -7.68 -19.52 3.34
CA SER A 127 -7.34 -20.88 3.80
C SER A 127 -8.35 -21.44 4.80
N LEU A 128 -8.89 -20.60 5.70
CA LEU A 128 -9.97 -20.97 6.61
C LEU A 128 -11.31 -21.13 5.89
N MET A 129 -11.49 -20.40 4.78
CA MET A 129 -12.72 -20.45 4.01
C MET A 129 -12.79 -21.66 3.07
N ILE A 130 -11.72 -22.14 2.45
CA ILE A 130 -11.86 -23.23 1.47
C ILE A 130 -11.59 -24.59 2.15
N PRO A 131 -12.62 -25.45 2.39
CA PRO A 131 -12.40 -26.79 2.94
C PRO A 131 -11.83 -27.66 1.81
N GLY A 132 -10.50 -27.74 1.74
CA GLY A 132 -9.77 -28.38 0.64
C GLY A 132 -8.42 -27.73 0.33
N GLY A 133 -8.15 -26.55 0.91
CA GLY A 133 -6.92 -25.79 0.66
C GLY A 133 -7.07 -24.80 -0.49
N ILE A 134 -6.06 -23.94 -0.65
CA ILE A 134 -6.02 -22.97 -1.75
C ILE A 134 -6.03 -23.76 -3.06
N PRO A 135 -6.98 -23.52 -3.98
CA PRO A 135 -6.97 -24.17 -5.27
C PRO A 135 -5.68 -23.77 -5.98
N ALA A 136 -4.73 -24.70 -6.03
CA ALA A 136 -3.59 -24.61 -6.91
C ALA A 136 -4.17 -24.72 -8.32
N GLY A 137 -4.02 -23.65 -9.11
CA GLY A 137 -4.48 -23.62 -10.49
C GLY A 137 -3.99 -24.82 -11.31
#